data_AF-A0A517N8J4-F1
#
_entry.id   AF-A0A517N8J4-F1
#
_cell.length_a   1.000
_cell.length_b   1.000
_cell.length_c   1.000
_cell.angle_alpha   90.00
_cell.angle_beta   90.00
_cell.angle_gamma   90.00
#
_symmetry.space_group_name_H-M   'P 1'
#
loop_
_entity.id
_entity.type
_entity.pdbx_description
1 polymer ?
#
loop_
_entity_poly.entity_id
_entity_poly.type
_entity_poly.pdbx_seq_one_letter_code
_entity_poly.pdbx_strand_id
1 'polypeptide(L)' 'MNFATFTIESVHGVKQTLTLGDFTVGPQPASAAPPKDSGQAARSLDSRVSDGRTPAAARIDKPIAR' A
#
# COMPACT_ATOMS: atom_id res chain seq x y z
N MET A 1 -32.56 -4.95 13.66
CA MET A 1 -31.43 -5.60 14.36
C MET A 1 -30.26 -5.59 13.41
N ASN A 2 -29.14 -4.96 13.77
CA ASN A 2 -27.96 -4.84 12.88
C ASN A 2 -26.94 -5.91 13.26
N PHE A 3 -26.40 -6.61 12.27
CA PHE A 3 -25.36 -7.62 12.47
C PHE A 3 -24.23 -7.45 11.46
N ALA A 4 -22.99 -7.56 11.94
CA ALA A 4 -21.79 -7.56 11.12
C ALA A 4 -21.01 -8.84 11.40
N THR A 5 -20.67 -9.57 10.35
CA THR A 5 -19.90 -10.81 10.47
C THR A 5 -18.56 -10.66 9.77
N PHE A 6 -17.48 -10.91 10.51
CA PHE A 6 -16.11 -10.89 10.03
C PHE A 6 -15.61 -12.32 9.96
N THR A 7 -15.09 -12.69 8.80
CA THR A 7 -14.42 -13.98 8.61
C THR A 7 -12.94 -13.71 8.42
N ILE A 8 -12.12 -14.29 9.30
CA ILE A 8 -10.67 -14.18 9.26
C ILE A 8 -10.12 -15.55 8.90
N GLU A 9 -9.50 -15.65 7.73
CA GLU A 9 -8.80 -16.85 7.29
C GLU A 9 -7.30 -16.63 7.45
N SER A 10 -6.70 -17.43 8.33
CA SER A 10 -5.25 -17.45 8.54
C SER A 10 -4.55 -18.15 7.38
N VAL A 11 -3.32 -17.72 7.07
CA VAL A 11 -2.43 -18.42 6.12
C VAL A 11 -2.12 -19.87 6.53
N HIS A 12 -2.32 -20.22 7.80
CA HIS A 12 -2.18 -21.58 8.33
C HIS A 12 -3.48 -22.41 8.20
N GLY A 13 -4.50 -21.89 7.50
CA GLY A 13 -5.77 -22.59 7.26
C GLY A 13 -6.79 -22.52 8.41
N VAL A 14 -6.49 -21.81 9.49
CA VAL A 14 -7.44 -21.58 10.59
C VAL A 14 -8.45 -20.52 10.16
N LYS A 15 -9.74 -20.86 10.25
CA LYS A 15 -10.86 -19.95 9.97
C LYS A 15 -11.55 -19.55 11.27
N GLN A 16 -11.64 -18.24 11.50
CA GLN A 16 -12.34 -17.66 12.64
C GLN A 16 -13.49 -16.79 12.15
N THR A 17 -14.62 -16.87 12.84
CA THR A 17 -15.81 -16.06 12.55
C THR A 17 -16.15 -15.24 13.77
N LEU A 18 -16.26 -13.93 13.59
CA LEU A 18 -16.64 -12.96 14.62
C LEU A 18 -17.95 -12.31 14.21
N THR A 19 -18.98 -12.37 15.06
CA THR A 19 -20.26 -11.73 14.82
C THR A 19 -20.49 -10.64 15.85
N LEU A 20 -20.63 -9.40 15.38
CA LEU A 20 -21.11 -8.28 16.17
C LEU A 20 -22.60 -8.10 15.93
N GLY A 21 -23.40 -8.19 17.00
CA GLY A 21 -24.81 -7.85 17.00
C GLY A 21 -25.07 -6.49 17.62
N ASP A 22 -26.23 -5.92 17.29
CA ASP A 22 -26.82 -4.74 17.93
C ASP A 22 -25.89 -3.52 18.02
N PHE A 23 -25.30 -3.14 16.88
CA PHE A 23 -24.51 -1.92 16.79
C PHE A 23 -25.28 -0.76 16.14
N THR A 24 -24.91 0.45 16.52
CA THR A 24 -25.40 1.71 15.96
C THR A 24 -24.30 2.38 15.15
N VAL A 25 -24.60 2.77 13.91
CA VAL A 25 -23.72 3.64 13.11
C VAL A 25 -24.06 5.09 13.45
N GLY A 26 -23.08 5.82 14.00
CA GLY A 26 -23.21 7.26 14.24
C GLY A 26 -23.14 8.06 12.94
N PRO A 27 -23.52 9.35 12.96
CA PRO A 27 -23.37 10.23 11.80
C PRO A 27 -21.89 10.29 11.39
N GLN A 28 -21.61 9.99 10.12
CA GLN A 28 -20.28 10.18 9.55
C GLN A 28 -19.96 11.68 9.58
N PRO A 29 -18.87 12.12 10.25
CA PRO A 29 -18.48 13.51 10.21
C PRO A 29 -18.27 13.89 8.74
N ALA A 30 -18.91 14.98 8.31
CA ALA A 30 -18.70 15.50 6.98
C ALA A 30 -17.20 15.77 6.82
N SER A 31 -16.57 15.12 5.83
CA SER A 31 -15.20 15.42 5.45
C SER A 31 -15.14 16.92 5.19
N ALA A 32 -14.32 17.64 5.95
CA ALA A 32 -14.00 19.02 5.61
C ALA A 32 -13.56 19.02 4.14
N ALA A 33 -14.10 19.96 3.35
CA ALA A 33 -13.70 20.11 1.96
C ALA A 33 -12.16 20.13 1.87
N PRO A 34 -11.55 19.48 0.86
CA PRO A 34 -10.11 19.51 0.71
C PRO A 34 -9.65 20.97 0.76
N PRO A 35 -8.59 21.29 1.53
CA PRO A 35 -8.06 22.64 1.57
C PRO A 35 -7.83 23.10 0.13
N LYS A 36 -8.38 24.27 -0.23
CA LYS A 36 -8.09 24.89 -1.51
C LYS A 36 -6.58 24.98 -1.62
N ASP A 37 -6.07 24.42 -2.70
CA ASP A 37 -4.66 24.28 -3.03
C ASP A 37 -3.98 25.67 -3.03
N SER A 38 -3.50 26.12 -1.87
CA SER A 38 -2.50 27.18 -1.79
C SER A 38 -1.16 26.48 -1.95
N GLY A 39 -0.81 26.23 -3.21
CA GLY A 39 0.28 25.36 -3.61
C GLY A 39 1.59 25.63 -2.88
N GLN A 40 2.03 24.67 -2.05
CA GLN A 40 3.42 24.56 -1.61
C GLN A 40 3.69 23.22 -0.91
N ALA A 41 3.54 22.09 -1.58
CA ALA A 41 4.01 20.80 -1.05
C ALA A 41 4.41 19.81 -2.16
N ALA A 42 5.25 20.24 -3.11
CA ALA A 42 5.82 19.34 -4.12
C ALA A 42 7.28 19.69 -4.48
N ARG A 43 8.11 20.04 -3.49
CA ARG A 43 9.53 20.34 -3.72
C ARG A 43 10.49 19.66 -2.75
N SER A 44 10.20 18.43 -2.36
CA SER A 44 11.15 17.63 -1.57
C SER A 44 11.02 16.16 -1.88
N LEU A 45 11.41 15.75 -3.09
CA LEU A 45 11.79 14.36 -3.37
C LEU A 45 12.66 14.15 -4.64
N ASP A 46 13.04 15.22 -5.34
CA ASP A 46 13.86 15.14 -6.58
C ASP A 46 15.38 15.26 -6.38
N SER A 47 15.89 15.12 -5.15
CA SER A 47 17.33 15.34 -4.86
C SER A 47 18.11 14.10 -4.43
N ARG A 48 17.58 12.87 -4.62
CA ARG A 48 18.38 11.66 -4.39
C ARG A 48 18.38 10.75 -5.61
N VAL A 49 19.60 10.60 -6.15
CA VAL A 49 20.08 9.65 -7.16
C VAL A 49 20.02 10.13 -8.61
N SER A 50 20.86 11.12 -8.91
CA SER A 50 21.49 11.20 -10.23
C SER A 50 22.98 11.54 -10.06
N ASP A 51 23.74 10.63 -9.45
CA ASP A 51 25.20 10.64 -9.47
C ASP A 51 25.73 9.24 -9.81
N GLY A 52 25.89 9.01 -11.11
CA GLY A 52 26.98 8.26 -11.73
C GLY A 52 27.35 6.88 -11.20
N ARG A 53 26.80 5.82 -11.81
CA ARG A 53 27.63 4.67 -12.19
C ARG A 53 27.09 3.99 -13.44
N THR A 54 27.82 4.18 -14.53
CA THR A 54 27.70 3.54 -15.85
C THR A 54 27.44 2.03 -15.72
N PRO A 55 26.47 1.42 -16.42
CA PRO A 55 26.47 -0.02 -16.59
C PRO A 55 27.57 -0.38 -17.60
N ALA A 56 28.74 -0.71 -17.08
CA ALA A 56 29.80 -1.34 -17.87
C ALA A 56 29.46 -2.80 -18.12
N ALA A 57 29.52 -3.18 -19.41
CA ALA A 57 29.66 -4.53 -19.95
C ALA A 57 28.47 -5.50 -19.82
N ALA A 58 27.60 -5.47 -20.83
CA ALA A 58 26.93 -6.67 -21.33
C ALA A 58 27.92 -7.51 -22.13
N ARG A 59 28.50 -8.57 -21.55
CA ARG A 59 29.01 -9.76 -22.26
C ARG A 59 28.91 -10.98 -21.33
N ILE A 60 27.82 -11.74 -21.46
CA ILE A 60 27.77 -13.09 -20.91
C ILE A 60 28.53 -13.98 -21.88
N ASP A 61 29.67 -14.47 -21.40
CA ASP A 61 30.53 -15.48 -21.98
C ASP A 61 29.72 -16.77 -22.20
N LYS A 62 29.74 -17.33 -23.42
CA LYS A 62 29.12 -18.63 -23.70
C LYS A 62 29.95 -19.72 -23.00
N PRO A 63 29.35 -20.66 -22.24
CA PRO A 63 30.12 -21.79 -21.74
C PRO A 63 30.58 -22.67 -22.91
N ILE A 64 31.90 -22.85 -23.00
CA ILE A 64 32.58 -23.85 -23.81
C ILE A 64 32.12 -25.24 -23.35
N ALA A 65 31.42 -25.97 -24.22
CA ALA A 65 31.31 -27.42 -24.12
C ALA A 65 32.44 -28.06 -24.93
N ARG A 66 33.10 -29.05 -24.31
CA ARG A 66 34.18 -29.87 -24.87
C ARG A 66 33.72 -30.72 -26.04
#